data_AF-A0A3N5PF01-F1
#
_entry.id   AF-A0A3N5PF01-F1
#
_cell.length_a   1.000
_cell.length_b   1.000
_cell.length_c   1.000
_cell.angle_alpha   90.00
_cell.angle_beta   90.00
_cell.angle_gamma   90.00
#
_symmetry.space_group_name_H-M   'P 1'
#
loop_
_entity.id
_entity.type
_entity.pdbx_description
1 polymer ?
#
loop_
_entity_poly.entity_id
_entity_poly.type
_entity_poly.pdbx_seq_one_letter_code
_entity_poly.pdbx_strand_id
1 'polypeptide(L)'
;GKSSPSMDLATEITEKVLPEDLSEEVILSTRNKFLGNIEQIPPMFSALKHKGKALYKLARAGKEVERAPRQVEIFSFDITKVELPDIHFEIACSKGTYIRVIADDFGKELGCGGILSLLRRTEIGDYKVEDACDLEELTTKFNLVQNQQQN
;
A
#
# COMPACT_ATOMS: atom_id res chain seq x y z
N GLY A 1 10.17 -4.33 -10.59
CA GLY A 1 10.71 -3.71 -11.81
C GLY A 1 10.01 -2.42 -12.23
N LYS A 2 9.45 -1.63 -11.31
CA LYS A 2 8.79 -0.35 -11.59
C LYS A 2 9.04 0.61 -10.44
N SER A 3 8.98 1.91 -10.68
CA SER A 3 8.98 2.93 -9.63
C SER A 3 8.08 4.10 -10.02
N SER A 4 7.40 4.71 -9.07
CA SER A 4 6.62 5.93 -9.28
C SER A 4 6.66 6.82 -8.03
N PRO A 5 6.50 8.15 -8.16
CA PRO A 5 6.47 9.06 -7.00
C PRO A 5 5.37 8.74 -5.96
N SER A 6 4.24 8.18 -6.40
CA SER A 6 3.16 7.76 -5.51
C SER A 6 3.30 6.33 -5.00
N MET A 7 4.32 5.57 -5.46
CA MET A 7 4.57 4.17 -5.11
C MET A 7 3.39 3.24 -5.46
N ASP A 8 2.55 3.67 -6.38
CA ASP A 8 1.38 3.00 -6.93
C ASP A 8 1.17 3.43 -8.40
N LEU A 9 0.05 3.02 -9.00
CA LEU A 9 -0.28 3.33 -10.40
C LEU A 9 -0.78 4.76 -10.64
N ALA A 10 -0.91 5.61 -9.62
CA ALA A 10 -1.58 6.91 -9.74
C ALA A 10 -0.72 8.03 -10.36
N THR A 11 0.59 7.83 -10.48
CA THR A 11 1.53 8.78 -11.09
C THR A 11 2.35 8.11 -12.18
N GLU A 12 3.14 8.90 -12.91
CA GLU A 12 3.98 8.39 -14.00
C GLU A 12 4.92 7.29 -13.51
N ILE A 13 4.96 6.20 -14.29
CA ILE A 13 5.72 4.99 -13.97
C ILE A 13 7.01 5.01 -14.74
N THR A 14 8.11 4.75 -14.04
CA THR A 14 9.40 4.43 -14.64
C THR A 14 9.61 2.92 -14.57
N GLU A 15 9.77 2.29 -15.73
CA GLU A 15 10.14 0.88 -15.82
C GLU A 15 11.59 0.67 -15.37
N LYS A 16 11.87 -0.49 -14.78
CA LYS A 16 13.20 -0.89 -14.31
C LYS A 16 13.49 -2.31 -14.79
N VAL A 17 14.76 -2.57 -15.08
CA VAL A 17 15.23 -3.90 -15.46
C VAL A 17 15.15 -4.83 -14.24
N LEU A 18 14.67 -6.05 -14.45
CA LEU A 18 14.71 -7.09 -13.42
C LEU A 18 16.13 -7.68 -13.34
N PRO A 19 16.68 -7.91 -12.14
CA PRO A 19 17.91 -8.64 -11.96
C PRO A 19 17.84 -10.02 -12.61
N GLU A 20 18.94 -10.44 -13.23
CA GLU A 20 19.04 -11.76 -13.87
C GLU A 20 18.93 -12.91 -12.85
N ASP A 21 19.32 -12.65 -11.61
CA ASP A 21 19.30 -13.58 -10.49
C ASP A 21 18.01 -13.51 -9.66
N LEU A 22 16.99 -12.76 -10.10
CA LEU A 22 15.71 -12.67 -9.40
C LEU A 22 14.95 -13.99 -9.48
N SER A 23 15.06 -14.80 -8.42
CA SER A 23 14.36 -16.07 -8.26
C SER A 23 13.32 -16.00 -7.14
N GLU A 24 12.42 -16.99 -7.10
CA GLU A 24 11.46 -17.14 -6.00
C GLU A 24 12.17 -17.31 -4.65
N GLU A 25 13.32 -18.00 -4.60
CA GLU A 25 14.13 -18.15 -3.39
C GLU A 25 14.69 -16.80 -2.90
N VAL A 26 15.14 -15.94 -3.82
CA VAL A 26 15.61 -14.59 -3.50
C VAL A 26 14.46 -13.73 -2.97
N ILE A 27 13.27 -13.83 -3.58
CA ILE A 27 12.06 -13.13 -3.14
C ILE A 27 11.67 -13.56 -1.72
N LEU A 28 11.59 -14.88 -1.48
CA LEU A 28 11.21 -15.46 -0.19
C LEU A 28 12.23 -15.14 0.91
N SER A 29 13.53 -15.18 0.61
CA SER A 29 14.56 -14.85 1.59
C SER A 29 14.59 -13.35 1.91
N THR A 30 14.39 -12.49 0.91
CA THR A 30 14.37 -11.03 1.08
C THR A 30 13.21 -10.57 1.96
N ARG A 31 12.03 -11.21 1.86
CA ARG A 31 10.85 -10.85 2.65
C ARG A 31 11.12 -10.86 4.16
N ASN A 32 12.05 -11.72 4.63
CA ASN A 32 12.35 -11.88 6.05
C ASN A 32 12.93 -10.61 6.69
N LYS A 33 13.52 -9.71 5.89
CA LYS A 33 14.04 -8.41 6.35
C LYS A 33 12.93 -7.45 6.79
N PHE A 34 11.69 -7.70 6.38
CA PHE A 34 10.54 -6.84 6.63
C PHE A 34 9.69 -7.31 7.80
N LEU A 35 9.95 -8.48 8.37
CA LEU A 35 9.20 -9.03 9.50
C LEU A 35 9.59 -8.34 10.81
N GLY A 36 8.61 -8.16 11.70
CA GLY A 36 8.80 -7.52 12.99
C GLY A 36 8.85 -5.99 12.89
N ASN A 37 9.63 -5.37 13.76
CA ASN A 37 9.73 -3.92 13.87
C ASN A 37 10.63 -3.33 12.79
N ILE A 38 10.05 -2.46 11.96
CA ILE A 38 10.77 -1.75 10.89
C ILE A 38 10.45 -0.25 10.94
N GLU A 39 11.28 0.56 10.28
CA GLU A 39 11.01 1.98 10.09
C GLU A 39 10.52 2.27 8.67
N GLN A 40 9.48 3.10 8.57
CA GLN A 40 8.99 3.61 7.29
C GLN A 40 9.05 5.13 7.27
N ILE A 41 9.54 5.69 6.16
CA ILE A 41 9.33 7.10 5.85
C ILE A 41 7.97 7.23 5.16
N PRO A 42 7.01 7.95 5.75
CA PRO A 42 5.69 8.10 5.12
C PRO A 42 5.81 8.73 3.72
N PRO A 43 5.00 8.31 2.74
CA PRO A 43 5.06 8.86 1.40
C PRO A 43 4.53 10.30 1.38
N MET A 44 5.01 11.10 0.43
CA MET A 44 4.48 12.45 0.16
C MET A 44 2.99 12.39 -0.22
N PHE A 45 2.56 11.35 -0.92
CA PHE A 45 1.16 11.08 -1.24
C PHE A 45 0.43 10.41 -0.06
N SER A 46 0.36 11.11 1.08
CA SER A 46 -0.34 10.66 2.29
C SER A 46 -1.24 11.75 2.88
N ALA A 47 -2.17 11.33 3.75
CA ALA A 47 -3.07 12.22 4.48
C ALA A 47 -2.43 12.89 5.71
N LEU A 48 -1.17 12.55 6.04
CA LEU A 48 -0.44 13.20 7.12
C LEU A 48 -0.38 14.71 6.89
N LYS A 49 -0.42 15.49 7.97
CA LYS A 49 -0.38 16.94 7.89
C LYS A 49 1.00 17.46 8.23
N HIS A 50 1.49 18.40 7.44
CA HIS A 50 2.64 19.23 7.75
C HIS A 50 2.16 20.69 7.83
N LYS A 51 2.34 21.33 9.00
CA LYS A 51 1.89 22.71 9.26
C LYS A 51 0.43 22.96 8.84
N GLY A 52 -0.46 22.05 9.22
CA GLY A 52 -1.90 22.12 8.94
C GLY A 52 -2.34 21.71 7.52
N LYS A 53 -1.41 21.50 6.58
CA LYS A 53 -1.72 21.06 5.21
C LYS A 53 -1.42 19.58 5.02
N ALA A 54 -2.32 18.85 4.37
CA ALA A 54 -2.10 17.43 4.04
C ALA A 54 -0.97 17.27 3.01
N LEU A 55 -0.09 16.28 3.20
CA LEU A 55 1.09 16.07 2.37
C LEU A 55 0.74 15.83 0.89
N TYR A 56 -0.34 15.09 0.60
CA TYR A 56 -0.76 14.86 -0.79
C TYR A 56 -1.07 16.17 -1.55
N LYS A 57 -1.51 17.23 -0.85
CA LYS A 57 -1.75 18.55 -1.47
C LYS A 57 -0.43 19.22 -1.84
N LEU A 58 0.60 19.05 -1.01
CA LEU A 58 1.94 19.56 -1.28
C LEU A 58 2.61 18.77 -2.42
N ALA A 59 2.48 17.44 -2.41
CA ALA A 59 2.98 16.56 -3.45
C ALA A 59 2.43 16.91 -4.84
N ARG A 60 1.11 17.11 -4.95
CA ARG A 60 0.45 17.55 -6.20
C ARG A 60 0.86 18.95 -6.66
N ALA A 61 1.38 19.77 -5.75
CA ALA A 61 1.93 21.09 -6.06
C ALA A 61 3.45 21.04 -6.36
N GLY A 62 4.04 19.84 -6.51
CA GLY A 62 5.47 19.65 -6.72
C GLY A 62 6.35 20.02 -5.53
N LYS A 63 5.76 20.13 -4.33
CA LYS A 63 6.48 20.51 -3.10
C LYS A 63 6.81 19.27 -2.30
N GLU A 64 8.09 19.10 -1.99
CA GLU A 64 8.56 18.07 -1.09
C GLU A 64 8.77 18.61 0.33
N VAL A 65 8.54 17.75 1.31
CA VAL A 65 8.77 18.03 2.73
C VAL A 65 9.50 16.85 3.33
N GLU A 66 10.48 17.12 4.18
CA GLU A 66 11.15 16.08 4.96
C GLU A 66 10.18 15.45 5.97
N ARG A 67 10.21 14.12 6.09
CA ARG A 67 9.32 13.34 6.95
C ARG A 67 10.17 12.42 7.80
N ALA A 68 10.00 12.49 9.11
CA ALA A 68 10.69 11.59 10.03
C ALA A 68 10.22 10.14 9.81
N PRO A 69 11.15 9.16 9.90
CA PRO A 69 10.80 7.75 9.96
C PRO A 69 9.81 7.46 11.10
N ARG A 70 8.99 6.44 10.92
CA ARG A 70 8.04 5.95 11.92
C ARG A 70 8.18 4.45 12.04
N GLN A 71 8.24 3.97 13.27
CA GLN A 71 8.24 2.56 13.55
C GLN A 71 6.86 1.95 13.28
N VAL A 72 6.86 0.82 12.60
CA VAL A 72 5.69 -0.04 12.38
C VAL A 72 6.12 -1.49 12.59
N GLU A 73 5.16 -2.35 12.93
CA GLU A 73 5.38 -3.78 13.07
C GLU A 73 4.66 -4.55 11.96
N ILE A 74 5.38 -5.49 11.33
CA ILE A 74 4.85 -6.45 10.37
C ILE A 74 4.73 -7.81 11.06
N PHE A 75 3.50 -8.25 11.30
CA PHE A 75 3.19 -9.49 12.01
C PHE A 75 3.39 -10.72 11.11
N SER A 76 2.97 -10.62 9.85
CA SER A 76 3.20 -11.65 8.82
C SER A 76 3.39 -11.00 7.46
N PHE A 77 4.17 -11.66 6.59
CA PHE A 77 4.38 -11.25 5.21
C PHE A 77 4.56 -12.51 4.36
N ASP A 78 3.45 -12.98 3.81
CA ASP A 78 3.34 -14.26 3.13
C ASP A 78 3.24 -14.03 1.62
N ILE A 79 4.26 -14.47 0.88
CA ILE A 79 4.23 -14.46 -0.58
C ILE A 79 3.28 -15.58 -1.03
N THR A 80 2.20 -15.22 -1.71
CA THR A 80 1.14 -16.15 -2.12
C THR A 80 1.27 -16.60 -3.56
N LYS A 81 1.93 -15.80 -4.41
CA LYS A 81 2.17 -16.11 -5.82
C LYS A 81 3.32 -15.28 -6.39
N VAL A 82 4.15 -15.90 -7.24
CA VAL A 82 5.21 -15.21 -7.99
C VAL A 82 4.95 -15.42 -9.48
N GLU A 83 4.62 -14.34 -10.20
CA GLU A 83 4.41 -14.28 -11.64
C GLU A 83 5.14 -13.08 -12.20
N LEU A 84 6.47 -13.15 -12.23
CA LEU A 84 7.32 -12.00 -12.56
C LEU A 84 6.85 -11.28 -13.84
N PRO A 85 6.75 -9.94 -13.82
CA PRO A 85 7.23 -9.04 -12.76
C PRO A 85 6.31 -8.87 -11.54
N ASP A 86 5.16 -9.57 -11.50
CA ASP A 86 4.17 -9.44 -10.45
C ASP A 86 4.42 -10.41 -9.28
N ILE A 87 4.32 -9.89 -8.06
CA ILE A 87 4.45 -10.66 -6.81
C ILE A 87 3.21 -10.39 -5.97
N HIS A 88 2.49 -11.44 -5.62
CA HIS A 88 1.31 -11.37 -4.78
C HIS A 88 1.67 -11.78 -3.36
N PHE A 89 1.11 -11.07 -2.39
CA PHE A 89 1.35 -11.36 -0.99
C PHE A 89 0.16 -10.96 -0.11
N GLU A 90 0.11 -11.60 1.05
CA GLU A 90 -0.72 -11.22 2.18
C GLU A 90 0.17 -10.65 3.29
N ILE A 91 -0.31 -9.61 3.97
CA ILE A 91 0.47 -8.92 5.00
C ILE A 91 -0.41 -8.50 6.16
N ALA A 92 -0.04 -8.95 7.37
CA ALA A 92 -0.63 -8.47 8.61
C ALA A 92 0.33 -7.46 9.24
N CYS A 93 -0.17 -6.27 9.58
CA CYS A 93 0.67 -5.18 10.06
C CYS A 93 -0.03 -4.26 11.06
N SER A 94 0.77 -3.56 11.84
CA SER A 94 0.32 -2.55 12.80
C SER A 94 -0.31 -1.33 12.10
N LYS A 95 -1.06 -0.53 12.86
CA LYS A 95 -1.67 0.70 12.36
C LYS A 95 -0.62 1.68 11.82
N GLY A 96 -0.98 2.38 10.75
CA GLY A 96 -0.10 3.41 10.17
C GLY A 96 0.96 2.89 9.21
N THR A 97 1.02 1.58 8.98
CA THR A 97 1.83 0.95 7.93
C THR A 97 1.36 1.38 6.55
N TYR A 98 2.30 1.80 5.70
CA TYR A 98 2.04 2.11 4.31
C TYR A 98 2.43 0.90 3.44
N ILE A 99 1.45 0.13 2.96
CA ILE A 99 1.71 -1.03 2.08
C ILE A 99 2.41 -0.61 0.78
N ARG A 100 2.17 0.62 0.30
CA ARG A 100 2.90 1.18 -0.85
C ARG A 100 4.40 1.33 -0.59
N VAL A 101 4.78 1.72 0.64
CA VAL A 101 6.19 1.80 1.04
C VAL A 101 6.79 0.40 1.16
N ILE A 102 6.04 -0.59 1.67
CA ILE A 102 6.48 -2.00 1.65
C ILE A 102 6.78 -2.45 0.22
N ALA A 103 5.87 -2.22 -0.73
CA ALA A 103 6.08 -2.64 -2.12
C ALA A 103 7.32 -1.95 -2.76
N ASP A 104 7.49 -0.66 -2.53
CA ASP A 104 8.62 0.12 -3.04
C ASP A 104 9.96 -0.31 -2.43
N ASP A 105 10.04 -0.41 -1.10
CA ASP A 105 11.25 -0.82 -0.39
C ASP A 105 11.59 -2.29 -0.63
N PHE A 106 10.60 -3.19 -0.70
CA PHE A 106 10.83 -4.59 -1.06
C PHE A 106 11.39 -4.71 -2.47
N GLY A 107 10.83 -3.99 -3.45
CA GLY A 107 11.36 -3.99 -4.80
C GLY A 107 12.75 -3.37 -4.92
N LYS A 108 13.07 -2.33 -4.12
CA LYS A 108 14.43 -1.77 -4.03
C LYS A 108 15.42 -2.75 -3.45
N GLU A 109 15.02 -3.49 -2.41
CA GLU A 109 15.86 -4.53 -1.81
C GLU A 109 16.12 -5.69 -2.78
N LEU A 110 15.14 -6.00 -3.65
CA LEU A 110 15.30 -6.89 -4.79
C LEU A 110 16.04 -6.26 -5.98
N GLY A 111 16.55 -5.03 -5.86
CA GLY A 111 17.37 -4.38 -6.88
C GLY A 111 16.62 -3.83 -8.12
N CYS A 112 15.29 -3.86 -8.16
CA CYS A 112 14.51 -3.48 -9.35
C CYS A 112 13.39 -2.46 -9.10
N GLY A 113 13.22 -1.99 -7.87
CA GLY A 113 12.07 -1.16 -7.48
C GLY A 113 10.74 -1.92 -7.52
N GLY A 114 9.75 -1.42 -6.79
CA GLY A 114 8.40 -1.98 -6.77
C GLY A 114 7.36 -0.88 -6.67
N ILE A 115 6.16 -1.15 -7.17
CA ILE A 115 4.99 -0.30 -6.93
C ILE A 115 3.82 -1.20 -6.58
N LEU A 116 2.86 -0.66 -5.81
CA LEU A 116 1.64 -1.37 -5.49
C LEU A 116 0.64 -1.22 -6.64
N SER A 117 0.38 -2.31 -7.37
CA SER A 117 -0.59 -2.33 -8.48
C SER A 117 -2.02 -2.57 -8.02
N LEU A 118 -2.21 -3.38 -6.98
CA LEU A 118 -3.51 -3.72 -6.41
C LEU A 118 -3.41 -3.81 -4.89
N LEU A 119 -4.44 -3.34 -4.19
CA LEU A 119 -4.54 -3.45 -2.74
C LEU A 119 -5.99 -3.72 -2.35
N ARG A 120 -6.21 -4.78 -1.57
CA ARG A 120 -7.48 -5.04 -0.90
C ARG A 120 -7.20 -5.24 0.59
N ARG A 121 -7.86 -4.45 1.43
CA ARG A 121 -7.83 -4.66 2.88
C ARG A 121 -8.91 -5.67 3.24
N THR A 122 -8.50 -6.82 3.75
CA THR A 122 -9.37 -7.94 4.09
C THR A 122 -9.84 -7.91 5.55
N GLU A 123 -9.08 -7.27 6.44
CA GLU A 123 -9.38 -7.26 7.88
C GLU A 123 -8.96 -5.94 8.56
N ILE A 124 -9.66 -5.56 9.63
CA ILE A 124 -9.29 -4.50 10.57
C ILE A 124 -9.59 -4.97 11.99
N GLY A 125 -8.57 -5.44 12.73
CA GLY A 125 -8.81 -6.06 14.04
C GLY A 125 -9.78 -7.24 13.87
N ASP A 126 -10.82 -7.32 14.67
CA ASP A 126 -11.78 -8.43 14.58
C ASP A 126 -12.78 -8.33 13.41
N TYR A 127 -12.73 -7.26 12.62
CA TYR A 127 -13.69 -7.02 11.53
C TYR A 127 -13.14 -7.48 10.18
N LYS A 128 -13.85 -8.42 9.53
CA LYS A 128 -13.48 -8.98 8.23
C LYS A 128 -14.27 -8.36 7.09
N VAL A 129 -13.68 -8.33 5.90
CA VAL A 129 -14.31 -7.80 4.69
C VAL A 129 -15.45 -8.69 4.20
N GLU A 130 -15.42 -9.98 4.52
CA GLU A 130 -16.49 -10.93 4.21
C GLU A 130 -17.78 -10.61 4.97
N ASP A 131 -17.68 -9.93 6.13
CA ASP A 131 -18.82 -9.46 6.92
C ASP A 131 -19.25 -8.04 6.52
N ALA A 132 -18.57 -7.42 5.55
CA ALA A 132 -18.88 -6.07 5.11
C ALA A 132 -20.11 -6.04 4.22
N CYS A 133 -20.96 -5.05 4.46
CA CYS A 133 -22.12 -4.75 3.64
C CYS A 133 -21.67 -3.98 2.40
N ASP A 134 -22.09 -4.41 1.20
CA ASP A 134 -21.91 -3.57 0.03
C ASP A 134 -22.89 -2.37 0.03
N LEU A 135 -22.70 -1.44 -0.91
CA LEU A 135 -23.51 -0.21 -0.95
C LEU A 135 -24.99 -0.47 -1.27
N GLU A 136 -25.27 -1.50 -2.06
CA GLU A 136 -26.64 -1.85 -2.46
C GLU A 136 -27.38 -2.52 -1.29
N GLU A 137 -26.73 -3.47 -0.62
CA GLU A 137 -27.19 -4.09 0.60
C GLU A 137 -27.45 -3.04 1.68
N LEU A 138 -26.55 -2.07 1.84
CA LEU A 138 -26.71 -0.98 2.82
C LEU A 138 -27.95 -0.15 2.52
N THR A 139 -28.12 0.20 1.24
CA THR A 139 -29.23 1.02 0.77
C THR A 139 -30.57 0.33 0.98
N THR A 140 -30.64 -0.97 0.69
CA THR A 140 -31.81 -1.81 0.92
C THR A 140 -32.09 -1.99 2.41
N LYS A 141 -31.08 -2.35 3.21
CA LYS A 141 -31.22 -2.64 4.64
C LYS A 141 -31.70 -1.45 5.45
N PHE A 142 -31.35 -0.24 5.02
CA PHE A 142 -31.73 1.01 5.70
C PHE A 142 -32.74 1.86 4.94
N ASN A 143 -33.35 1.35 3.87
CA ASN A 143 -34.36 2.05 3.04
C ASN A 143 -33.95 3.48 2.63
N LEU A 144 -32.67 3.68 2.29
CA LEU A 144 -32.10 5.02 2.09
C LEU A 144 -32.55 5.71 0.79
N VAL A 145 -33.38 5.04 -0.04
CA VAL A 145 -33.81 5.53 -1.38
C VAL A 145 -35.06 6.43 -1.33
N GLN A 146 -35.73 6.60 -0.18
CA GLN A 146 -37.05 7.25 -0.14
C GLN A 146 -37.06 8.80 -0.13
N ASN A 147 -35.93 9.52 -0.22
CA ASN A 147 -35.89 10.98 -0.01
C ASN A 147 -35.34 11.84 -1.18
N GLN A 148 -35.61 11.49 -2.45
CA GLN A 148 -35.26 12.37 -3.58
C GLN A 148 -36.39 12.66 -4.58
N GLN A 149 -37.66 12.50 -4.21
CA GLN A 149 -38.79 13.02 -4.99
C GLN A 149 -39.79 13.74 -4.10
N GLN A 150 -39.40 14.91 -3.58
CA GLN A 150 -40.34 15.96 -3.15
C GLN A 150 -39.58 17.28 -3.04
N ASN A 151 -39.50 18.00 -4.17
CA ASN A 151 -39.72 19.45 -4.33
C ASN A 151 -39.35 19.88 -5.74
#